data_AF-A0ABD0YID7-F1
#
_entry.id   AF-A0ABD0YID7-F1
#
_cell.length_a   1.000
_cell.length_b   1.000
_cell.length_c   1.000
_cell.angle_alpha   90.00
_cell.angle_beta   90.00
_cell.angle_gamma   90.00
#
_symmetry.space_group_name_H-M   'P 1'
#
loop_
_entity.id
_entity.type
_entity.pdbx_description
1 polymer ?
#
loop_
_entity_poly.entity_id
_entity_poly.type
_entity_poly.pdbx_seq_one_letter_code
_entity_poly.pdbx_strand_id
1 'polypeptide(L)'
;MASKRRNIKVSIMEFLYPNWFRLIAIISGDNAEFFFAVFGNGGWKSNYHQLNLEKVCADAKALFPTTSASFFRAIGQNDCPFPAGNYTLKNFPVQLKVNIPVLPYNKYRVDGFLKRKGKRYTCVRIFVDVIPKKKPFHSN
;
A
#
# COMPACT_ATOMS: atom_id res chain seq x y z
N MET A 1 -29.18 12.42 0.93
CA MET A 1 -28.72 11.18 1.60
C MET A 1 -27.20 11.23 1.77
N ALA A 2 -26.71 11.49 2.99
CA ALA A 2 -25.28 11.64 3.26
C ALA A 2 -24.61 10.26 3.41
N SER A 3 -23.72 9.92 2.48
CA SER A 3 -22.90 8.70 2.53
C SER A 3 -21.95 8.75 3.73
N LYS A 4 -22.28 8.00 4.79
CA LYS A 4 -21.52 7.87 6.03
C LYS A 4 -20.18 7.19 5.73
N ARG A 5 -19.12 7.99 5.54
CA ARG A 5 -17.74 7.53 5.32
C ARG A 5 -17.30 6.65 6.49
N ARG A 6 -17.31 5.33 6.32
CA ARG A 6 -16.79 4.38 7.33
C ARG A 6 -15.28 4.35 7.21
N ASN A 7 -14.59 4.87 8.23
CA ASN A 7 -13.14 4.74 8.38
C ASN A 7 -12.76 3.25 8.50
N ILE A 8 -12.36 2.63 7.39
CA ILE A 8 -11.68 1.35 7.41
C ILE A 8 -10.33 1.60 8.10
N LYS A 9 -10.05 0.92 9.22
CA LYS A 9 -8.65 0.77 9.65
C LYS A 9 -8.29 -0.67 9.34
N VAL A 10 -7.31 -0.85 8.44
CA VAL A 10 -6.65 -2.14 8.24
C VAL A 10 -5.88 -2.42 9.51
N SER A 11 -6.22 -3.51 10.20
CA SER A 11 -5.83 -3.61 11.60
C SER A 11 -4.38 -4.02 11.77
N ILE A 12 -3.79 -4.84 10.90
CA ILE A 12 -2.35 -5.17 10.91
C ILE A 12 -1.99 -5.64 9.50
N MET A 13 -0.94 -5.09 8.89
CA MET A 13 -0.29 -5.68 7.71
C MET A 13 1.00 -6.34 8.22
N GLU A 14 0.93 -7.65 8.45
CA GLU A 14 2.11 -8.42 8.88
C GLU A 14 2.98 -8.70 7.65
N PHE A 15 4.21 -8.19 7.67
CA PHE A 15 5.20 -8.55 6.67
C PHE A 15 5.83 -9.88 7.09
N LEU A 16 5.50 -10.96 6.38
CA LEU A 16 5.97 -12.32 6.68
C LEU A 16 7.44 -12.57 6.22
N TYR A 17 8.17 -11.54 5.81
CA TYR A 17 9.51 -11.62 5.20
C TYR A 17 10.44 -10.53 5.78
N PRO A 18 11.78 -10.66 5.63
CA PRO A 18 12.74 -9.65 6.07
C PRO A 18 12.28 -8.25 5.64
N ASN A 19 12.10 -7.38 6.63
CA ASN A 19 11.56 -6.04 6.49
C ASN A 19 12.54 -5.05 5.84
N TRP A 20 13.59 -5.52 5.19
CA TRP A 20 14.57 -4.68 4.51
C TRP A 20 14.45 -4.84 2.99
N PHE A 21 14.59 -3.74 2.26
CA PHE A 21 14.60 -3.71 0.81
C PHE A 21 15.75 -2.84 0.32
N ARG A 22 16.33 -3.20 -0.82
CA ARG A 22 17.39 -2.41 -1.46
C ARG A 22 16.81 -1.66 -2.65
N LEU A 23 16.88 -0.33 -2.60
CA LEU A 23 16.65 0.49 -3.79
C LEU A 23 17.94 0.52 -4.60
N ILE A 24 17.89 -0.03 -5.81
CA ILE A 24 18.98 0.03 -6.78
C ILE A 24 19.01 1.33 -7.57
N ALA A 25 17.96 2.15 -7.45
CA ALA A 25 17.81 3.44 -8.13
C ALA A 25 17.15 4.47 -7.20
N ILE A 26 17.48 5.75 -7.41
CA ILE A 26 16.80 6.87 -6.75
C ILE A 26 15.32 6.83 -7.13
N ILE A 27 14.36 7.15 -6.25
CA ILE A 27 12.94 7.36 -6.59
C ILE A 27 12.64 8.85 -6.50
N SER A 28 12.30 9.52 -7.60
CA SER A 28 12.09 10.99 -7.61
C SER A 28 10.96 11.46 -8.52
N GLY A 29 10.72 10.77 -9.63
CA GLY A 29 9.72 11.11 -10.64
C GLY A 29 9.27 9.89 -11.42
N ASP A 30 9.33 8.73 -10.78
CA ASP A 30 8.99 7.44 -11.37
C ASP A 30 7.47 7.27 -11.44
N ASN A 31 7.05 6.42 -12.37
CA ASN A 31 5.67 5.96 -12.44
C ASN A 31 5.54 4.67 -11.62
N ALA A 32 4.36 4.42 -11.05
CA ALA A 32 4.02 3.12 -10.47
C ALA A 32 2.74 2.56 -11.07
N GLU A 33 2.70 1.25 -11.22
CA GLU A 33 1.49 0.53 -11.59
C GLU A 33 1.20 -0.50 -10.51
N PHE A 34 -0.02 -0.49 -9.97
CA PHE A 34 -0.50 -1.47 -9.01
C PHE A 34 -1.69 -2.21 -9.60
N PHE A 35 -1.60 -3.52 -9.68
CA PHE A 35 -2.66 -4.40 -10.13
C PHE A 35 -3.20 -5.17 -8.92
N PHE A 36 -4.48 -4.99 -8.65
CA PHE A 36 -5.17 -5.65 -7.55
C PHE A 36 -5.87 -6.89 -8.08
N ALA A 37 -5.70 -8.00 -7.39
CA ALA A 37 -6.47 -9.22 -7.53
C ALA A 37 -7.20 -9.52 -6.22
N VAL A 38 -8.38 -10.10 -6.33
CA VAL A 38 -9.20 -10.49 -5.17
C VAL A 38 -9.36 -12.00 -5.15
N PHE A 39 -9.29 -12.62 -3.97
CA PHE A 39 -9.49 -14.06 -3.84
C PHE A 39 -10.98 -14.40 -3.83
N GLY A 40 -11.37 -15.45 -4.56
CA GLY A 40 -12.75 -15.94 -4.59
C GLY A 40 -12.83 -17.26 -5.35
N ASN A 41 -13.76 -18.13 -4.95
CA ASN A 41 -14.01 -19.42 -5.60
C ASN A 41 -12.74 -20.27 -5.80
N GLY A 42 -11.84 -20.29 -4.81
CA GLY A 42 -10.61 -21.09 -4.84
C GLY A 42 -9.45 -20.48 -5.66
N GLY A 43 -9.59 -19.27 -6.20
CA GLY A 43 -8.55 -18.66 -7.03
C GLY A 43 -8.42 -17.14 -6.89
N TRP A 44 -7.36 -16.60 -7.50
CA TRP A 44 -7.14 -15.15 -7.60
C TRP A 44 -7.83 -14.60 -8.86
N LYS A 45 -8.87 -13.78 -8.68
CA LYS A 45 -9.46 -13.02 -9.78
C LYS A 45 -8.62 -11.76 -10.02
N SER A 46 -7.88 -11.77 -11.13
CA SER A 46 -7.03 -10.65 -11.55
C SER A 46 -7.85 -9.44 -12.04
N ASN A 47 -7.20 -8.28 -12.16
CA ASN A 47 -7.81 -7.04 -12.67
C ASN A 47 -9.03 -6.57 -11.86
N TYR A 48 -9.04 -6.83 -10.56
CA TYR A 48 -10.08 -6.31 -9.67
C TYR A 48 -10.03 -4.78 -9.61
N HIS A 49 -8.82 -4.22 -9.58
CA HIS A 49 -8.58 -2.79 -9.69
C HIS A 49 -7.18 -2.55 -10.27
N GLN A 50 -6.98 -1.41 -10.92
CA GLN A 50 -5.67 -0.96 -11.36
C GLN A 50 -5.48 0.48 -10.92
N LEU A 51 -4.34 0.76 -10.28
CA LEU A 51 -3.95 2.09 -9.87
C LEU A 51 -2.63 2.44 -10.56
N ASN A 52 -2.65 3.46 -11.40
CA ASN A 52 -1.47 3.99 -12.05
C ASN A 52 -1.13 5.34 -11.40
N LEU A 53 0.10 5.45 -10.91
CA LEU A 53 0.65 6.70 -10.37
C LEU A 53 1.63 7.24 -11.39
N GLU A 54 1.40 8.45 -11.88
CA GLU A 54 2.32 9.10 -12.79
C GLU A 54 3.57 9.59 -12.07
N LYS A 55 3.40 10.06 -10.82
CA LYS A 55 4.47 10.57 -9.96
C LYS A 55 4.34 9.92 -8.59
N VAL A 56 4.97 8.75 -8.40
CA VAL A 56 4.80 7.91 -7.19
C VAL A 56 4.77 8.72 -5.90
N CYS A 57 5.73 9.63 -5.72
CA CYS A 57 5.87 10.42 -4.50
C CYS A 57 4.72 11.42 -4.28
N ALA A 58 4.34 12.15 -5.32
CA ALA A 58 3.28 13.14 -5.24
C ALA A 58 1.91 12.45 -5.11
N ASP A 59 1.67 11.43 -5.93
CA ASP A 59 0.39 10.75 -5.99
C ASP A 59 0.15 9.89 -4.73
N ALA A 60 1.20 9.25 -4.18
CA ALA A 60 1.08 8.52 -2.92
C ALA A 60 0.73 9.45 -1.76
N LYS A 61 1.30 10.67 -1.71
CA LYS A 61 0.92 11.69 -0.71
C LYS A 61 -0.51 12.16 -0.88
N ALA A 62 -0.98 12.33 -2.12
CA ALA A 62 -2.34 12.78 -2.40
C ALA A 62 -3.39 11.70 -2.06
N LEU A 63 -3.12 10.45 -2.42
CA LEU A 63 -4.07 9.34 -2.25
C LEU A 63 -4.04 8.75 -0.84
N PHE A 64 -2.86 8.69 -0.22
CA PHE A 64 -2.62 8.00 1.05
C PHE A 64 -1.77 8.82 2.01
N PRO A 65 -2.13 10.08 2.34
CA PRO A 65 -1.26 11.02 3.04
C PRO A 65 -0.71 10.48 4.38
N THR A 66 -1.55 9.80 5.16
CA THR A 66 -1.13 9.22 6.44
C THR A 66 -0.22 8.02 6.23
N THR A 67 -0.54 7.16 5.28
CA THR A 67 0.24 5.95 5.00
C THR A 67 1.60 6.28 4.38
N SER A 68 1.65 7.23 3.44
CA SER A 68 2.90 7.70 2.84
C SER A 68 3.82 8.34 3.87
N ALA A 69 3.28 9.20 4.76
CA ALA A 69 4.07 9.81 5.83
C ALA A 69 4.62 8.77 6.82
N SER A 70 3.81 7.79 7.21
CA SER A 70 4.27 6.68 8.05
C SER A 70 5.32 5.82 7.36
N PHE A 71 5.20 5.61 6.03
CA PHE A 71 6.15 4.83 5.26
C PHE A 71 7.50 5.54 5.19
N PHE A 72 7.51 6.83 4.88
CA PHE A 72 8.75 7.62 4.81
C PHE A 72 9.48 7.58 6.15
N ARG A 73 8.76 7.83 7.26
CA ARG A 73 9.34 7.73 8.61
C ARG A 73 9.88 6.33 8.91
N ALA A 74 9.16 5.28 8.53
CA ALA A 74 9.58 3.89 8.77
C ALA A 74 10.86 3.51 8.01
N ILE A 75 11.17 4.20 6.91
CA ILE A 75 12.40 4.00 6.12
C ILE A 75 13.47 5.07 6.42
N GLY A 76 13.26 5.92 7.45
CA GLY A 76 14.19 6.97 7.85
C GLY A 76 14.26 8.15 6.87
N GLN A 77 13.22 8.38 6.08
CA GLN A 77 13.12 9.46 5.11
C GLN A 77 11.98 10.41 5.49
N ASN A 78 12.13 11.69 5.17
CA ASN A 78 11.07 12.68 5.41
C ASN A 78 10.25 12.94 4.15
N ASP A 79 10.90 12.84 2.99
CA ASP A 79 10.30 13.09 1.69
C ASP A 79 11.08 12.37 0.59
N CYS A 80 10.49 12.34 -0.60
CA CYS A 80 11.19 12.08 -1.84
C CYS A 80 12.12 13.25 -2.22
N PRO A 81 13.18 12.99 -3.01
CA PRO A 81 13.53 11.71 -3.61
C PRO A 81 14.20 10.72 -2.65
N PHE A 82 13.95 9.42 -2.82
CA PHE A 82 14.63 8.37 -2.05
C PHE A 82 15.94 7.97 -2.75
N PRO A 83 17.12 8.16 -2.14
CA PRO A 83 18.37 7.74 -2.75
C PRO A 83 18.47 6.21 -2.92
N ALA A 84 19.34 5.75 -3.82
CA ALA A 84 19.66 4.33 -3.89
C ALA A 84 20.35 3.89 -2.58
N GLY A 85 20.00 2.73 -2.05
CA GLY A 85 20.51 2.28 -0.76
C GLY A 85 19.72 1.12 -0.16
N ASN A 86 20.19 0.66 1.00
CA ASN A 86 19.49 -0.35 1.80
C ASN A 86 18.56 0.36 2.77
N TYR A 87 17.28 0.01 2.73
CA TYR A 87 16.26 0.54 3.61
C TYR A 87 15.72 -0.58 4.48
N THR A 88 15.50 -0.28 5.76
CA THR A 88 14.87 -1.19 6.71
C THR A 88 13.56 -0.58 7.15
N LEU A 89 12.47 -1.26 6.85
CA LEU A 89 11.12 -0.88 7.24
C LEU A 89 10.91 -1.27 8.72
N LYS A 90 11.09 -0.32 9.63
CA LYS A 90 10.85 -0.55 11.06
C LYS A 90 9.51 0.02 11.47
N ASN A 91 8.69 -0.78 12.17
CA ASN A 91 7.43 -0.35 12.80
C ASN A 91 6.54 0.48 11.86
N PHE A 92 6.07 -0.12 10.76
CA PHE A 92 5.19 0.57 9.79
C PHE A 92 3.71 0.24 10.05
N PRO A 93 2.99 1.03 10.86
CA PRO A 93 1.55 0.86 11.05
C PRO A 93 0.80 1.35 9.81
N VAL A 94 0.20 0.43 9.05
CA VAL A 94 -0.60 0.78 7.88
C VAL A 94 -1.97 1.30 8.31
N GLN A 95 -2.09 2.62 8.44
CA GLN A 95 -3.40 3.27 8.59
C GLN A 95 -3.90 3.73 7.22
N LEU A 96 -4.62 2.84 6.54
CA LEU A 96 -5.25 3.12 5.25
C LEU A 96 -6.50 4.00 5.45
N LYS A 97 -6.29 5.31 5.53
CA LYS A 97 -7.35 6.30 5.27
C LYS A 97 -7.42 6.54 3.77
N VAL A 98 -8.07 5.62 3.06
CA VAL A 98 -8.24 5.72 1.62
C VAL A 98 -9.51 6.50 1.30
N ASN A 99 -9.47 7.38 0.31
CA ASN A 99 -10.68 7.99 -0.26
C ASN A 99 -11.30 7.10 -1.35
N ILE A 100 -11.15 5.77 -1.20
CA ILE A 100 -11.63 4.76 -2.14
C ILE A 100 -12.93 4.18 -1.58
N PRO A 101 -13.97 3.92 -2.39
CA PRO A 101 -15.17 3.23 -1.94
C PRO A 101 -14.79 1.93 -1.21
N VAL A 102 -15.38 1.75 -0.02
CA VAL A 102 -15.14 0.70 0.97
C VAL A 102 -14.55 -0.59 0.35
N LEU A 103 -13.28 -0.90 0.65
CA LEU A 103 -12.67 -2.19 0.29
C LEU A 103 -13.41 -3.31 1.04
N PRO A 104 -14.06 -4.26 0.34
CA PRO A 104 -14.75 -5.38 0.98
C PRO A 104 -13.81 -6.24 1.83
N TYR A 105 -14.36 -6.95 2.82
CA TYR A 105 -13.60 -7.95 3.56
C TYR A 105 -13.25 -9.12 2.65
N ASN A 106 -11.97 -9.26 2.31
CA ASN A 106 -11.46 -10.33 1.47
C ASN A 106 -9.93 -10.39 1.53
N LYS A 107 -9.35 -11.42 0.90
CA LYS A 107 -7.93 -11.50 0.59
C LYS A 107 -7.66 -10.81 -0.74
N TYR A 108 -6.64 -9.96 -0.74
CA TYR A 108 -6.19 -9.21 -1.91
C TYR A 108 -4.73 -9.53 -2.19
N ARG A 109 -4.39 -9.56 -3.47
CA ARG A 109 -3.01 -9.57 -3.95
C ARG A 109 -2.78 -8.30 -4.73
N VAL A 110 -1.71 -7.57 -4.40
CA VAL A 110 -1.31 -6.34 -5.08
C VAL A 110 0.04 -6.58 -5.73
N ASP A 111 0.05 -6.48 -7.05
CA ASP A 111 1.25 -6.56 -7.88
C ASP A 111 1.67 -5.13 -8.25
N GLY A 112 2.78 -4.65 -7.68
CA GLY A 112 3.29 -3.30 -7.85
C GLY A 112 4.55 -3.25 -8.72
N PHE A 113 4.62 -2.31 -9.66
CA PHE A 113 5.77 -2.13 -10.55
C PHE A 113 6.20 -0.67 -10.57
N LEU A 114 7.49 -0.41 -10.37
CA LEU A 114 8.08 0.92 -10.61
C LEU A 114 8.64 1.00 -12.03
N LYS A 115 8.35 2.11 -12.69
CA LYS A 115 8.78 2.40 -14.05
C LYS A 115 9.55 3.71 -14.12
N ARG A 116 10.64 3.69 -14.89
CA ARG A 116 11.43 4.86 -15.27
C ARG A 116 11.63 4.86 -16.77
N LYS A 117 11.26 5.95 -17.46
CA LYS A 117 11.36 6.07 -18.92
C LYS A 117 10.74 4.85 -19.64
N GLY A 118 9.59 4.39 -19.16
CA GLY A 118 8.87 3.23 -19.70
C GLY A 118 9.41 1.84 -19.32
N LYS A 119 10.59 1.71 -18.70
CA LYS A 119 11.16 0.42 -18.29
C LYS A 119 10.85 0.11 -16.83
N ARG A 120 10.38 -1.12 -16.56
CA ARG A 120 10.16 -1.64 -15.19
C ARG A 120 11.49 -2.06 -14.57
N TYR A 121 11.77 -1.62 -13.35
CA TYR A 121 13.00 -1.99 -12.64
C TYR A 121 12.78 -2.55 -11.23
N THR A 122 11.55 -2.46 -10.72
CA THR A 122 11.14 -3.06 -9.44
C THR A 122 9.81 -3.80 -9.62
N CYS A 123 9.70 -4.96 -8.98
CA CYS A 123 8.47 -5.72 -8.85
C CYS A 123 8.25 -6.03 -7.36
N VAL A 124 7.07 -5.72 -6.84
CA VAL A 124 6.65 -6.09 -5.49
C VAL A 124 5.31 -6.81 -5.55
N ARG A 125 5.16 -7.86 -4.75
CA ARG A 125 3.89 -8.56 -4.58
C ARG A 125 3.52 -8.54 -3.11
N ILE A 126 2.35 -7.99 -2.82
CA ILE A 126 1.82 -7.84 -1.46
C ILE A 126 0.54 -8.66 -1.35
N PHE A 127 0.41 -9.44 -0.28
CA PHE A 127 -0.83 -10.13 0.06
C PHE A 127 -1.45 -9.44 1.27
N VAL A 128 -2.72 -9.07 1.18
CA VAL A 128 -3.44 -8.30 2.21
C VAL A 128 -4.75 -9.00 2.54
N ASP A 129 -4.92 -9.41 3.80
CA ASP A 129 -6.18 -9.94 4.31
C ASP A 129 -6.95 -8.82 5.03
N VAL A 130 -8.06 -8.38 4.43
CA VAL A 130 -8.93 -7.34 5.01
C VAL A 130 -10.01 -8.02 5.85
N ILE A 131 -9.85 -7.98 7.17
CA ILE A 131 -10.77 -8.58 8.13
C ILE A 131 -11.62 -7.52 8.87
N PRO A 132 -12.83 -7.87 9.34
CA PRO A 132 -13.62 -6.99 10.19
C PRO A 132 -12.91 -6.73 11.51
N LYS A 133 -13.07 -5.52 12.04
CA LYS A 133 -12.65 -5.23 13.42
C LYS A 133 -13.58 -5.96 14.37
N LYS A 134 -13.01 -6.70 15.32
CA LYS A 134 -13.75 -7.09 16.52
C LYS A 134 -14.18 -5.79 17.23
N LYS A 135 -15.49 -5.63 17.50
CA LYS A 135 -15.92 -4.56 18.43
C LYS A 135 -15.29 -4.88 19.79
N PRO A 136 -14.75 -3.90 20.52
CA PRO A 136 -14.45 -4.12 21.92
C PRO A 136 -15.74 -4.57 22.61
N PHE A 137 -15.70 -5.69 23.31
CA PHE A 137 -16.80 -6.17 24.13
C PHE A 137 -16.91 -5.19 25.30
N HIS A 138 -17.76 -4.17 25.17
CA HIS A 138 -18.16 -3.37 26.32
C HIS A 138 -19.08 -4.27 27.16
N SER A 139 -18.53 -4.90 28.19
CA SER A 139 -19.34 -5.39 29.31
C SER A 139 -19.92 -4.16 30.00
N ASN A 140 -21.22 -3.93 29.81
CA ASN A 140 -21.99 -3.15 30.78
C ASN A 140 -22.18 -3.97 32.04
#